data_AF-A0A2S9GA98-F1
#
_entry.id   AF-A0A2S9GA98-F1
#
_cell.length_a   1.000
_cell.length_b   1.000
_cell.length_c   1.000
_cell.angle_alpha   90.00
_cell.angle_beta   90.00
_cell.angle_gamma   90.00
#
_symmetry.space_group_name_H-M   'P 1'
#
loop_
_entity.id
_entity.type
_entity.pdbx_description
1 polymer ?
#
loop_
_entity_poly.entity_id
_entity_poly.type
_entity_poly.pdbx_seq_one_letter_code
_entity_poly.pdbx_strand_id
1 'polypeptide(L)'
;HLAELGWVCLSVQYRTSPKHRWPRQIIDVKAAIAWARANADQCGGDRGFVAVAGCSAGGHMATLAGLSPNDPQWQQRLPPSADTS
;
A
#
# COMPACT_ATOMS: atom_id res chain seq x y z
N HIS A 1 7.47 -10.39 -15.42
CA HIS A 1 7.55 -9.10 -16.12
C HIS A 1 8.16 -7.97 -15.29
N LEU A 2 7.48 -7.28 -14.35
CA LEU A 2 8.07 -6.13 -13.65
C LEU A 2 9.40 -6.45 -12.92
N ALA A 3 9.47 -7.59 -12.25
CA ALA A 3 10.71 -8.04 -11.61
C ALA A 3 11.86 -8.30 -12.62
N GLU A 4 11.54 -8.80 -13.82
CA GLU A 4 12.53 -8.98 -14.90
C GLU A 4 13.03 -7.64 -15.47
N LEU A 5 12.24 -6.57 -15.29
CA LEU A 5 12.61 -5.20 -15.62
C LEU A 5 13.35 -4.48 -14.48
N GLY A 6 13.75 -5.20 -13.42
CA GLY A 6 14.52 -4.66 -12.29
C GLY A 6 13.68 -4.00 -11.19
N TRP A 7 12.36 -4.21 -11.18
CA TRP A 7 11.50 -3.67 -10.11
C TRP A 7 11.49 -4.59 -8.89
N VAL A 8 11.52 -3.99 -7.70
CA VAL A 8 11.14 -4.68 -6.47
C VAL A 8 9.62 -4.78 -6.41
N CYS A 9 9.10 -6.01 -6.39
CA CYS A 9 7.67 -6.27 -6.41
C CYS A 9 7.18 -6.76 -5.04
N LEU A 10 6.28 -6.01 -4.41
CA LEU A 10 5.59 -6.41 -3.18
C LEU A 10 4.19 -6.95 -3.54
N SER A 11 3.99 -8.26 -3.38
CA SER A 11 2.66 -8.87 -3.53
C SER A 11 1.94 -8.86 -2.18
N VAL A 12 0.89 -8.04 -2.07
CA VAL A 12 0.23 -7.76 -0.80
C VAL A 12 -1.18 -8.33 -0.80
N GLN A 13 -1.50 -9.10 0.24
CA GLN A 13 -2.86 -9.50 0.56
C GLN A 13 -3.47 -8.52 1.55
N TYR A 14 -4.69 -8.06 1.28
CA TYR A 14 -5.48 -7.24 2.20
C TYR A 14 -6.76 -7.97 2.61
N ARG A 15 -7.31 -7.60 3.76
CA ARG A 15 -8.55 -8.19 4.28
C ARG A 15 -9.75 -7.87 3.39
N THR A 16 -10.60 -8.86 3.12
CA THR A 16 -11.75 -8.73 2.22
C THR A 16 -13.11 -8.91 2.91
N SER A 17 -14.15 -8.38 2.27
CA SER A 17 -15.55 -8.59 2.65
C SER A 17 -16.00 -10.02 2.31
N PRO A 18 -16.99 -10.58 3.02
CA PRO A 18 -17.78 -9.97 4.10
C PRO A 18 -17.12 -10.05 5.49
N LYS A 19 -16.06 -10.85 5.65
CA LYS A 19 -15.40 -11.09 6.94
C LYS A 19 -14.82 -9.82 7.56
N HIS A 20 -14.31 -8.93 6.72
CA HIS A 20 -13.77 -7.64 7.14
C HIS A 20 -14.44 -6.53 6.34
N ARG A 21 -15.33 -5.79 6.99
CA ARG A 21 -16.04 -4.67 6.36
C ARG A 21 -15.10 -3.48 6.15
N TRP A 22 -15.50 -2.60 5.26
CA TRP A 22 -14.90 -1.27 5.09
C TRP A 22 -14.71 -0.58 6.46
N PRO A 23 -13.58 0.10 6.72
CA PRO A 23 -12.45 0.41 5.83
C PRO A 23 -11.22 -0.50 6.00
N ARG A 24 -11.38 -1.78 6.35
CA ARG A 24 -10.21 -2.64 6.64
C ARG A 24 -9.29 -2.86 5.44
N GLN A 25 -9.86 -2.92 4.24
CA GLN A 25 -9.17 -3.07 2.96
C GLN A 25 -8.13 -1.96 2.75
N ILE A 26 -8.58 -0.70 2.80
CA ILE A 26 -7.72 0.46 2.52
C ILE A 26 -6.64 0.64 3.59
N ILE A 27 -6.96 0.32 4.86
CA ILE A 27 -5.98 0.39 5.95
C ILE A 27 -4.85 -0.61 5.73
N ASP A 28 -5.13 -1.83 5.25
CA ASP A 28 -4.09 -2.81 4.95
C ASP A 28 -3.21 -2.38 3.77
N VAL A 29 -3.81 -1.78 2.74
CA VAL A 29 -3.05 -1.22 1.60
C VAL A 29 -2.16 -0.05 2.05
N LYS A 30 -2.69 0.85 2.88
CA LYS A 30 -1.92 1.95 3.50
C LYS A 30 -0.78 1.42 4.37
N ALA A 31 -1.02 0.36 5.15
CA ALA A 31 0.00 -0.30 5.95
C ALA A 31 1.13 -0.87 5.07
N ALA A 32 0.78 -1.46 3.92
CA ALA A 32 1.77 -1.98 2.98
C ALA A 32 2.60 -0.88 2.30
N ILE A 33 1.99 0.26 1.97
CA ILE A 33 2.72 1.45 1.47
C ILE A 33 3.70 1.93 2.54
N ALA A 34 3.25 2.10 3.79
CA ALA A 34 4.12 2.51 4.88
C ALA A 34 5.27 1.53 5.13
N TRP A 35 4.99 0.22 5.01
CA TRP A 35 6.04 -0.78 5.08
C TRP A 35 7.05 -0.62 3.93
N ALA A 36 6.59 -0.41 2.70
CA ALA A 36 7.46 -0.19 1.54
C ALA A 36 8.33 1.07 1.73
N ARG A 37 7.73 2.19 2.13
CA ARG A 37 8.44 3.46 2.42
C ARG A 37 9.50 3.29 3.51
N ALA A 38 9.27 2.41 4.48
CA ALA A 38 10.21 2.18 5.57
C ALA A 38 11.30 1.12 5.27
N ASN A 39 11.09 0.21 4.30
CA ASN A 39 11.93 -0.99 4.15
C ASN A 39 12.38 -1.31 2.73
N ALA A 40 11.90 -0.63 1.68
CA ALA A 40 12.16 -1.02 0.28
C ALA A 40 13.66 -1.11 -0.06
N ASP A 41 14.50 -0.27 0.55
CA ASP A 41 15.95 -0.25 0.38
C ASP A 41 16.63 -1.54 0.84
N GLN A 42 16.07 -2.25 1.82
CA GLN A 42 16.57 -3.54 2.28
C GLN A 42 16.44 -4.62 1.19
N CYS A 43 15.53 -4.41 0.24
CA CYS A 43 15.32 -5.25 -0.92
C CYS A 43 15.93 -4.66 -2.20
N GLY A 44 16.74 -3.59 -2.10
CA GLY A 44 17.33 -2.88 -3.24
C GLY A 44 16.37 -1.95 -3.99
N GLY A 45 15.20 -1.66 -3.42
CA GLY A 45 14.21 -0.75 -4.00
C GLY A 45 14.41 0.71 -3.56
N ASP A 46 13.91 1.65 -4.36
CA ASP A 46 13.91 3.07 -4.00
C ASP A 46 12.69 3.40 -3.12
N ARG A 47 12.93 3.69 -1.83
CA ARG A 47 11.85 4.08 -0.91
C ARG A 47 11.21 5.45 -1.23
N GLY A 48 11.88 6.27 -2.05
CA GLY A 48 11.33 7.52 -2.59
C GLY A 48 10.32 7.29 -3.72
N PHE A 49 10.32 6.12 -4.34
CA PHE A 49 9.46 5.77 -5.47
C PHE A 49 8.64 4.50 -5.20
N VAL A 50 7.38 4.68 -4.81
CA VAL A 50 6.43 3.59 -4.58
C VAL A 50 5.28 3.71 -5.56
N ALA A 51 5.00 2.63 -6.29
CA ALA A 51 3.85 2.53 -7.18
C ALA A 51 2.89 1.42 -6.70
N VAL A 52 1.60 1.69 -6.74
CA VAL A 52 0.55 0.72 -6.39
C VAL A 52 -0.26 0.40 -7.63
N ALA A 53 -0.44 -0.88 -7.92
CA ALA A 53 -1.19 -1.35 -9.07
C ALA A 53 -2.15 -2.49 -8.67
N GLY A 54 -3.28 -2.59 -9.37
CA GLY A 54 -4.27 -3.63 -9.16
C GLY A 54 -5.39 -3.57 -10.20
N CYS A 55 -6.25 -4.59 -10.22
CA CYS A 55 -7.39 -4.69 -11.13
C CYS A 55 -8.70 -4.79 -10.34
N SER A 56 -9.82 -4.30 -10.91
CA SER A 56 -11.16 -4.34 -10.31
C SER A 56 -11.17 -3.74 -8.89
N ALA A 57 -11.55 -4.51 -7.87
CA ALA A 57 -11.50 -4.08 -6.47
C ALA A 57 -10.08 -3.66 -6.02
N GLY A 58 -9.04 -4.34 -6.51
CA GLY A 58 -7.64 -3.95 -6.25
C GLY A 58 -7.25 -2.66 -6.97
N GLY A 59 -7.79 -2.42 -8.17
CA GLY A 59 -7.59 -1.17 -8.90
C GLY A 59 -8.26 0.00 -8.19
N HIS A 60 -9.47 -0.20 -7.66
CA HIS A 60 -10.10 0.78 -6.78
C HIS A 60 -9.23 1.08 -5.56
N MET A 61 -8.70 0.07 -4.86
CA MET A 61 -7.82 0.31 -3.72
C MET A 61 -6.52 1.03 -4.09
N ALA A 62 -5.92 0.71 -5.26
CA ALA A 62 -4.75 1.41 -5.76
C ALA A 62 -5.03 2.90 -6.01
N THR A 63 -6.11 3.22 -6.72
CA THR A 63 -6.53 4.60 -6.98
C THR A 63 -6.86 5.34 -5.70
N LEU A 64 -7.62 4.71 -4.79
CA LEU A 64 -7.99 5.34 -3.52
C LEU A 64 -6.75 5.63 -2.67
N ALA A 65 -5.80 4.70 -2.60
CA ALA A 65 -4.57 4.91 -1.86
C ALA A 65 -3.73 6.07 -2.43
N GLY A 66 -3.62 6.15 -3.76
CA GLY A 66 -2.90 7.23 -4.45
C GLY A 66 -3.57 8.61 -4.32
N LEU A 67 -4.89 8.65 -4.20
CA LEU A 67 -5.65 9.90 -4.03
C LEU A 67 -5.83 10.34 -2.55
N SER A 68 -5.35 9.55 -1.59
CA SER A 68 -5.48 9.84 -0.15
C SER A 68 -4.13 9.82 0.59
N PRO A 69 -3.06 10.45 0.07
CA PRO A 69 -1.74 10.38 0.70
C PRO A 69 -1.80 10.93 2.12
N ASN A 70 -1.34 10.12 3.08
CA ASN A 70 -1.32 10.48 4.51
C ASN A 70 -2.67 10.97 5.08
N ASP A 71 -3.78 10.54 4.49
CA ASP A 71 -5.12 10.91 4.95
C ASP A 71 -5.34 10.46 6.42
N PRO A 72 -5.66 11.40 7.33
CA PRO A 72 -5.88 11.11 8.74
C PRO A 72 -6.97 10.05 8.99
N GLN A 73 -7.94 9.88 8.08
CA GLN A 73 -8.99 8.88 8.20
C GLN A 73 -8.43 7.44 8.20
N TRP A 74 -7.35 7.21 7.46
CA TRP A 74 -6.75 5.87 7.27
C TRP A 74 -5.51 5.63 8.14
N GLN A 75 -4.96 6.68 8.76
CA GLN A 75 -3.77 6.63 9.61
C GLN A 75 -4.03 6.17 11.05
N GLN A 76 -5.28 6.24 11.54
CA GLN A 76 -5.62 6.03 12.96
C GLN A 76 -5.22 4.66 13.54
N ARG A 77 -4.95 3.68 12.66
CA ARG A 77 -4.56 2.31 13.04
C ARG A 77 -3.11 1.97 12.68
N LEU A 78 -2.35 2.96 12.24
CA LEU A 78 -0.95 2.83 11.86
C LEU A 78 -0.07 3.56 12.89
N PRO A 79 1.24 3.23 12.96
CA PRO A 79 2.18 3.99 13.78
C PRO A 79 2.16 5.48 13.40
N PRO A 80 2.40 6.42 14.36
CA PRO A 80 2.39 7.85 14.06
C PRO A 80 3.39 8.29 12.98
N SER A 81 4.46 7.53 12.79
CA SER A 81 5.50 7.79 11.79
C SER A 81 5.24 7.12 10.43
N ALA A 82 4.07 6.49 10.24
CA ALA A 82 3.76 5.77 9.01
C ALA A 82 3.57 6.75 7.83
N ASP A 83 4.49 6.70 6.86
CA ASP A 83 4.33 7.40 5.60
C ASP A 83 3.51 6.55 4.62
N THR A 84 2.29 6.99 4.34
CA THR A 84 1.33 6.29 3.47
C THR A 84 1.08 7.04 2.16
N SER A 85 2.02 7.91 1.77
CA SER A 85 2.03 8.63 0.49
C SER A 85 2.55 7.81 -0.68
#